data_AF-A0A2D7IXJ6-F1
#
_entry.id   AF-A0A2D7IXJ6-F1
#
_cell.length_a   1.000
_cell.length_b   1.000
_cell.length_c   1.000
_cell.angle_alpha   90.00
_cell.angle_beta   90.00
_cell.angle_gamma   90.00
#
_symmetry.space_group_name_H-M   'P 1'
#
loop_
_entity.id
_entity.type
_entity.pdbx_description
1 polymer ?
#
loop_
_entity_poly.entity_id
_entity_poly.type
_entity_poly.pdbx_seq_one_letter_code
_entity_poly.pdbx_strand_id
1 'polypeptide(L)'
;MTTNTPNLSEPEGQPLSALTANLREQIIEAQAMLTAGDIKGAESLSKATLQLIKAVEAQVKLEEAQKSETKRGVTYDADDIAQARKELLRRFDRLAKTLNAPELCRGAE
;
A
#
# COMPACT_ATOMS: atom_id res chain seq x y z
N MET A 1 -6.75 37.21 21.10
CA MET A 1 -6.76 35.73 20.99
C MET A 1 -6.39 35.39 19.56
N THR A 2 -5.20 34.86 19.35
CA THR A 2 -4.69 34.48 18.03
C THR A 2 -5.23 33.09 17.71
N THR A 3 -6.19 32.98 16.80
CA THR A 3 -6.67 31.70 16.29
C THR A 3 -5.57 31.08 15.43
N ASN A 4 -5.02 29.96 15.88
CA ASN A 4 -4.09 29.14 15.09
C ASN A 4 -4.86 28.53 13.91
N THR A 5 -5.03 29.28 12.84
CA THR A 5 -5.54 28.74 11.58
C THR A 5 -4.45 27.81 11.02
N PRO A 6 -4.70 26.49 10.88
CA PRO A 6 -3.70 25.59 10.34
C PRO A 6 -3.40 26.01 8.90
N ASN A 7 -2.14 26.26 8.57
CA ASN A 7 -1.71 26.48 7.20
C ASN A 7 -1.86 25.17 6.42
N LEU A 8 -2.97 25.04 5.67
CA LEU A 8 -3.32 23.87 4.85
C LEU A 8 -2.70 23.92 3.44
N SER A 9 -1.66 24.74 3.26
CA SER A 9 -0.97 24.89 1.98
C SER A 9 0.07 23.77 1.80
N GLU A 10 -0.40 22.53 1.58
CA GLU A 10 0.27 21.40 0.89
C GLU A 10 -0.27 20.05 1.40
N PRO A 11 -0.71 19.12 0.52
CA PRO A 11 -1.15 17.79 0.92
C PRO A 11 0.02 16.79 1.00
N GLU A 12 1.24 17.25 1.29
CA GLU A 12 2.41 16.37 1.37
C GLU A 12 2.75 16.06 2.83
N GLY A 13 2.36 14.86 3.28
CA GLY A 13 3.14 14.11 4.25
C GLY A 13 2.80 14.24 5.74
N GLN A 14 1.63 14.74 6.15
CA GLN A 14 1.23 14.58 7.55
C GLN A 14 0.74 13.14 7.82
N PRO A 15 1.30 12.43 8.82
CA PRO A 15 0.86 11.09 9.14
C PRO A 15 -0.61 11.09 9.59
N LEU A 16 -1.36 10.04 9.26
CA LEU A 16 -2.79 9.90 9.60
C LEU A 16 -3.05 10.11 11.11
N SER A 17 -2.10 9.71 11.96
CA SER A 17 -2.15 9.94 13.41
C SER A 17 -2.14 11.43 13.79
N ALA A 18 -1.37 12.27 13.10
CA ALA A 18 -1.31 13.70 13.35
C ALA A 18 -2.59 14.39 12.85
N LEU A 19 -3.09 14.01 11.68
CA LEU A 19 -4.36 14.54 11.13
C LEU A 19 -5.55 14.21 12.04
N THR A 20 -5.61 12.98 12.56
CA THR A 20 -6.69 12.53 13.46
C THR A 20 -6.60 13.17 14.85
N ALA A 21 -5.39 13.40 15.38
CA ALA A 21 -5.20 14.15 16.62
C ALA A 21 -5.66 15.61 16.48
N ASN A 22 -5.24 16.29 15.41
CA ASN A 22 -5.66 17.67 15.12
C ASN A 22 -7.18 17.78 14.94
N LEU A 23 -7.80 16.80 14.26
CA LEU A 23 -9.25 16.75 14.10
C LEU A 23 -9.95 16.64 15.46
N ARG A 24 -9.45 15.80 16.36
CA ARG A 24 -10.02 15.62 17.70
C ARG A 24 -9.94 16.91 18.52
N GLU A 25 -8.81 17.62 18.46
CA GLU A 25 -8.62 18.89 19.17
C GLU A 25 -9.60 19.96 18.68
N GLN A 26 -9.76 20.11 17.37
CA GLN A 26 -10.71 21.07 16.80
C GLN A 26 -12.16 20.77 17.15
N ILE A 27 -12.54 19.49 17.27
CA ILE A 27 -13.89 19.10 17.69
C ILE A 27 -14.12 19.50 19.16
N ILE A 28 -13.13 19.27 20.03
CA ILE A 28 -13.23 19.64 21.46
C ILE A 28 -13.31 21.16 21.60
N GLU A 29 -12.51 21.90 20.83
CA GLU A 29 -12.53 23.36 20.83
C GLU A 29 -13.87 23.91 20.31
N ALA A 30 -14.42 23.33 19.24
CA ALA A 30 -15.75 23.69 18.76
C ALA A 30 -16.84 23.40 19.80
N GLN A 31 -16.75 22.29 20.52
CA GLN A 31 -17.66 21.97 21.62
C GLN A 31 -17.55 22.98 22.77
N ALA A 32 -16.34 23.42 23.12
CA ALA A 32 -16.12 24.45 24.14
C ALA A 32 -16.68 25.81 23.72
N MET A 33 -16.58 26.18 22.44
CA MET A 33 -17.18 27.41 21.92
C MET A 33 -18.71 27.36 21.97
N LEU A 34 -19.31 26.21 21.64
CA LEU A 34 -20.76 26.01 21.73
C LEU A 34 -21.27 26.09 23.17
N THR A 35 -20.56 25.51 24.14
CA THR A 35 -20.93 25.60 25.56
C THR A 35 -20.74 27.01 26.13
N ALA A 36 -19.79 27.77 25.59
CA ALA A 36 -19.58 29.19 25.92
C ALA A 36 -20.58 30.14 25.22
N GLY A 37 -21.43 29.64 24.32
CA GLY A 37 -22.40 30.44 23.57
C GLY A 37 -21.84 31.16 22.33
N ASP A 38 -20.59 30.89 21.96
CA ASP A 38 -19.97 31.42 20.74
C ASP A 38 -20.30 30.54 19.51
N ILE A 39 -21.53 30.70 19.02
CA ILE A 39 -22.05 29.94 17.89
C ILE A 39 -21.29 30.26 16.59
N LYS A 40 -20.89 31.53 16.38
CA LYS A 40 -20.21 31.96 15.16
C LYS A 40 -18.77 31.44 15.09
N GLY A 41 -18.06 31.44 16.23
CA GLY A 41 -16.75 30.81 16.35
C GLY A 41 -16.82 29.32 16.01
N ALA A 42 -17.77 28.61 16.62
CA ALA A 42 -17.98 27.18 16.38
C ALA A 42 -18.34 26.86 14.92
N GLU A 43 -19.16 27.68 14.24
CA GLU A 43 -19.49 27.51 12.82
C GLU A 43 -18.26 27.67 11.91
N SER A 44 -17.42 28.67 12.18
CA SER A 44 -16.20 28.89 11.40
C SER A 44 -15.20 27.74 11.57
N LEU A 45 -15.06 27.25 12.80
CA LEU A 45 -14.21 26.12 13.14
C LEU A 45 -14.75 24.83 12.51
N SER A 46 -16.07 24.59 12.55
CA SER A 46 -16.73 23.45 11.92
C SER A 46 -16.47 23.37 10.42
N LYS A 47 -16.42 24.50 9.71
CA LYS A 47 -16.05 24.53 8.28
C LYS A 47 -14.60 24.08 8.05
N ALA A 48 -13.67 24.48 8.92
CA ALA A 48 -12.28 24.02 8.86
C ALA A 48 -12.16 22.53 9.22
N THR A 49 -12.90 22.08 10.24
CA THR A 49 -13.00 20.66 10.64
C THR A 49 -13.47 19.78 9.48
N LEU A 50 -14.47 20.23 8.69
CA LEU A 50 -14.95 19.50 7.52
C LEU A 50 -13.89 19.32 6.42
N GLN A 51 -12.98 20.28 6.24
CA GLN A 51 -11.87 20.14 5.29
C GLN A 51 -10.85 19.11 5.78
N LEU A 52 -10.56 19.11 7.07
CA LEU A 52 -9.70 18.11 7.73
C LEU A 52 -10.28 16.70 7.63
N ILE A 53 -11.60 16.53 7.82
CA ILE A 53 -12.28 15.24 7.65
C ILE A 53 -12.07 14.71 6.22
N LYS A 54 -12.27 15.55 5.20
CA LYS A 54 -12.05 15.16 3.80
C LYS A 54 -10.60 14.78 3.52
N ALA A 55 -9.64 15.49 4.12
CA ALA A 55 -8.21 15.16 4.01
C ALA A 55 -7.89 13.81 4.67
N VAL A 56 -8.45 13.53 5.85
CA VAL A 56 -8.33 12.23 6.52
C VAL A 56 -8.91 11.11 5.67
N GLU A 57 -10.11 11.28 5.12
CA GLU A 57 -10.74 10.28 4.24
C GLU A 57 -9.91 10.00 2.98
N ALA A 58 -9.33 11.04 2.38
CA ALA A 58 -8.44 10.88 1.24
C ALA A 58 -7.17 10.09 1.63
N GLN A 59 -6.59 10.40 2.80
CA GLN A 59 -5.41 9.70 3.30
C GLN A 59 -5.69 8.24 3.62
N VAL A 60 -6.84 7.92 4.22
CA VAL A 60 -7.26 6.53 4.47
C VAL A 60 -7.40 5.76 3.16
N LYS A 61 -8.05 6.36 2.15
CA LYS A 61 -8.19 5.73 0.82
C LYS A 61 -6.84 5.51 0.14
N LEU A 62 -5.89 6.43 0.31
CA LEU A 62 -4.52 6.26 -0.19
C LEU A 62 -3.78 5.13 0.53
N GLU A 63 -3.88 5.03 1.86
CA GLU A 63 -3.30 3.93 2.63
C GLU A 63 -3.94 2.58 2.27
N GLU A 64 -5.25 2.55 2.07
CA GLU A 64 -5.97 1.36 1.61
C GLU A 64 -5.56 0.96 0.19
N ALA A 65 -5.38 1.91 -0.72
CA ALA A 65 -4.89 1.65 -2.07
C ALA A 65 -3.40 1.22 -2.09
N GLN A 66 -2.58 1.74 -1.15
CA GLN A 66 -1.19 1.34 -0.96
C GLN A 66 -1.03 -0.01 -0.28
N LYS A 67 -2.07 -0.54 0.38
CA LYS A 67 -2.17 -1.98 0.68
C LYS A 67 -2.45 -2.74 -0.62
N SER A 68 -1.54 -2.60 -1.58
CA SER A 68 -1.52 -3.37 -2.81
C SER A 68 -1.58 -4.84 -2.46
N GLU A 69 -2.41 -5.58 -3.20
CA GLU A 69 -2.43 -7.03 -3.27
C GLU A 69 -1.02 -7.56 -3.01
N THR A 70 -0.86 -8.32 -1.93
CA THR A 70 0.22 -9.31 -1.88
C THR A 70 0.04 -10.13 -3.14
N LYS A 71 0.78 -9.79 -4.21
CA LYS A 71 0.99 -10.67 -5.35
C LYS A 71 1.48 -11.94 -4.69
N ARG A 72 0.59 -12.93 -4.58
CA ARG A 72 0.99 -14.29 -4.22
C ARG A 72 1.95 -14.66 -5.33
N GLY A 73 3.23 -14.46 -5.08
CA GLY A 73 4.27 -15.08 -5.89
C GLY A 73 3.89 -16.55 -5.94
N VAL A 74 4.03 -17.16 -7.11
CA VAL A 74 3.89 -18.61 -7.21
C VAL A 74 5.02 -19.19 -6.38
N THR A 75 4.74 -19.49 -5.12
CA THR A 75 5.64 -20.21 -4.23
C THR A 75 5.55 -21.66 -4.66
N TYR A 76 6.49 -22.09 -5.49
CA TYR A 76 6.71 -23.51 -5.68
C TYR A 76 7.25 -24.06 -4.37
N ASP A 77 6.60 -25.09 -3.82
CA ASP A 77 7.14 -25.78 -2.67
C ASP A 77 8.50 -26.38 -3.05
N ALA A 78 9.39 -26.54 -2.05
CA ALA A 78 10.73 -27.09 -2.30
C ALA A 78 10.67 -28.46 -3.02
N ASP A 79 9.61 -29.22 -2.76
CA ASP A 79 9.33 -30.50 -3.40
C ASP A 79 8.95 -30.36 -4.88
N ASP A 80 8.16 -29.35 -5.25
CA ASP A 80 7.79 -29.06 -6.65
C ASP A 80 9.02 -28.67 -7.46
N ILE A 81 9.90 -27.87 -6.88
CA ILE A 81 11.19 -27.47 -7.50
C ILE A 81 12.08 -28.70 -7.68
N ALA A 82 12.15 -29.59 -6.68
CA ALA A 82 12.94 -30.81 -6.74
C ALA A 82 12.42 -31.78 -7.80
N GLN A 83 11.10 -31.96 -7.90
CA GLN A 83 10.47 -32.79 -8.93
C GLN A 83 10.70 -32.22 -10.33
N ALA A 84 10.53 -30.91 -10.52
CA ALA A 84 10.79 -30.24 -11.78
C ALA A 84 12.24 -30.40 -12.23
N ARG A 85 13.21 -30.25 -11.31
CA ARG A 85 14.64 -30.48 -11.59
C ARG A 85 14.93 -31.91 -12.01
N LYS A 86 14.36 -32.90 -11.31
CA LYS A 86 14.55 -34.31 -11.61
C LYS A 86 14.02 -34.68 -13.00
N GLU A 87 12.85 -34.17 -13.36
CA GLU A 87 12.27 -34.40 -14.69
C GLU A 87 13.09 -33.70 -15.79
N LEU A 88 13.60 -32.50 -15.54
CA LEU A 88 14.48 -31.79 -16.47
C LEU A 88 15.78 -32.55 -16.73
N LEU A 89 16.43 -33.08 -15.69
CA LEU A 89 17.62 -33.92 -15.81
C LEU A 89 17.34 -35.18 -16.62
N ARG A 90 16.21 -35.87 -16.37
CA ARG A 90 15.81 -37.06 -17.12
C ARG A 90 15.62 -36.75 -18.61
N ARG A 91 15.07 -35.58 -18.95
CA ARG A 91 14.92 -35.12 -20.33
C ARG A 91 16.27 -34.82 -20.97
N PHE A 92 17.17 -34.15 -20.26
CA PHE A 92 18.53 -33.90 -20.73
C PHE A 92 19.31 -35.20 -20.96
N ASP A 93 19.22 -36.18 -20.06
CA ASP A 93 19.85 -37.48 -20.24
C ASP A 93 19.30 -38.22 -21.46
N ARG A 94 17.98 -38.12 -21.71
CA ARG A 94 17.35 -38.70 -22.89
C ARG A 94 17.83 -37.99 -24.17
N LEU A 95 17.93 -36.66 -24.14
CA LEU A 95 18.46 -35.84 -25.23
C LEU A 95 19.94 -36.14 -25.52
N ALA A 96 20.76 -36.26 -24.48
CA ALA A 96 22.17 -36.62 -24.60
C ALA A 96 22.33 -38.02 -25.22
N LYS A 97 21.47 -38.99 -24.86
CA LYS A 97 21.44 -40.32 -25.48
C LYS A 97 21.03 -40.30 -26.95
N THR A 98 20.14 -39.39 -27.34
CA THR A 98 19.76 -39.22 -28.76
C THR A 98 20.81 -38.46 -29.56
N LEU A 99 21.54 -37.52 -28.94
CA LEU A 99 22.63 -36.78 -29.59
C LEU A 99 23.90 -37.63 -29.74
N ASN A 100 24.19 -38.51 -28.77
CA ASN A 100 25.25 -39.51 -28.84
C ASN A 100 24.81 -40.79 -29.59
N ALA A 101 23.66 -40.75 -30.28
CA ALA A 101 23.24 -41.88 -31.09
C ALA A 101 24.23 -42.04 -32.27
N PRO A 102 24.76 -43.24 -32.52
CA PRO A 102 25.71 -43.48 -33.61
C PRO A 102 25.15 -43.12 -34.99
N GLU A 103 23.82 -43.07 -35.14
CA GLU A 103 23.12 -42.62 -36.35
C GLU A 103 23.26 -41.11 -36.62
N LEU A 104 23.45 -40.26 -35.60
CA LEU A 104 23.67 -38.81 -35.74
C LEU A 104 25.15 -38.42 -35.86
N CYS A 105 26.06 -39.18 -35.22
CA CYS A 105 27.51 -38.92 -35.29
C CYS A 105 28.18 -39.42 -36.58
N ARG A 106 27.52 -40.26 -37.40
CA ARG A 106 28.05 -40.74 -38.69
C ARG A 106 27.94 -39.73 -39.85
N GLY A 107 27.48 -38.51 -39.58
CA GLY A 107 27.49 -37.42 -40.55
C GLY A 107 28.71 -36.48 -40.43
N ALA A 108 29.65 -36.75 -39.52
CA ALA A 108 30.79 -35.89 -39.26
C ALA A 108 32.15 -36.45 -39.72
N GLU A 109 32.24 -37.70 -40.19
CA GLU A 109 33.41 -38.28 -40.89
C GLU A 109 32.99 -39.35 -41.90
#